data_AF-A0A950Y1B9-F1
#
_entry.id   AF-A0A950Y1B9-F1
#
_cell.length_a   1.000
_cell.length_b   1.000
_cell.length_c   1.000
_cell.angle_alpha   90.00
_cell.angle_beta   90.00
_cell.angle_gamma   90.00
#
_symmetry.space_group_name_H-M   'P 1'
#
loop_
_entity.id
_entity.type
_entity.pdbx_description
1 polymer ?
#
loop_
_entity_poly.entity_id
_entity_poly.type
_entity_poly.pdbx_seq_one_letter_code
_entity_poly.pdbx_strand_id
1 'polypeptide(L)'
;MDIRLTPHGEELLRQQLAQGQFQSAEEVIERALESLSEGLQRRSAMGLAEFEAILDALSDGSDRLPILPNEATTRTGIYRKHN
;
A
#
# COMPACT_ATOMS: atom_id res chain seq x y z
N MET A 1 -7.33 25.20 -9.33
CA MET A 1 -6.64 23.90 -9.37
C MET A 1 -7.16 23.18 -10.60
N ASP A 2 -6.30 22.82 -11.56
CA ASP A 2 -6.72 22.07 -12.77
C ASP A 2 -6.35 20.60 -12.54
N ILE A 3 -7.36 19.73 -12.48
CA ILE A 3 -7.18 18.29 -12.24
C ILE A 3 -7.83 17.56 -13.40
N ARG A 4 -7.04 16.76 -14.11
CA ARG A 4 -7.55 15.87 -15.15
C ARG A 4 -7.74 14.49 -14.56
N LEU A 5 -8.99 14.03 -14.57
CA LEU A 5 -9.34 12.69 -14.12
C LEU A 5 -9.22 11.71 -15.29
N THR A 6 -9.00 10.44 -14.94
CA THR A 6 -9.21 9.35 -15.91
C THR A 6 -10.71 9.18 -16.14
N PRO A 7 -11.15 8.58 -17.26
CA PRO A 7 -12.57 8.33 -17.50
C PRO A 7 -13.26 7.57 -16.36
N HIS A 8 -12.54 6.63 -15.74
CA HIS A 8 -13.03 5.90 -14.57
C HIS A 8 -13.16 6.80 -13.33
N GLY A 9 -12.21 7.73 -13.12
CA GLY A 9 -12.28 8.71 -12.04
C GLY A 9 -13.45 9.68 -12.18
N GLU A 10 -13.76 10.12 -13.40
CA GLU A 10 -14.95 10.94 -13.67
C GLU A 10 -16.25 10.20 -13.38
N GLU A 11 -16.32 8.91 -13.72
CA GLU A 11 -17.49 8.09 -13.46
C GLU A 11 -17.74 7.93 -11.95
N LEU A 12 -16.68 7.65 -11.18
CA LEU A 12 -16.75 7.57 -9.72
C LEU A 12 -17.19 8.91 -9.10
N LEU A 13 -16.64 10.04 -9.59
CA LEU A 13 -17.04 11.37 -9.14
C LEU A 13 -18.54 11.61 -9.37
N ARG A 14 -19.05 11.27 -10.56
CA ARG A 14 -20.48 11.40 -10.89
C ARG A 14 -21.36 10.53 -10.01
N GLN A 15 -20.93 9.30 -9.70
CA GLN A 15 -21.67 8.42 -8.80
C GLN A 15 -21.75 8.99 -7.38
N GLN A 16 -20.65 9.55 -6.87
CA GLN A 16 -20.62 10.18 -5.53
C GLN A 16 -21.51 11.42 -5.45
N LEU A 17 -21.55 12.24 -6.50
CA LEU A 17 -22.46 13.38 -6.59
C LEU A 17 -23.92 12.94 -6.69
N ALA A 18 -24.21 11.88 -7.45
CA ALA A 18 -25.58 11.35 -7.60
C ALA A 18 -26.13 10.75 -6.31
N GLN A 19 -25.27 10.28 -5.39
CA GLN A 19 -25.67 9.80 -4.07
C GLN A 19 -26.07 10.93 -3.11
N GLY A 20 -25.85 12.20 -3.48
CA GLY A 20 -26.28 13.37 -2.73
C GLY A 20 -25.52 13.59 -1.41
N GLN A 21 -24.43 12.86 -1.19
CA GLN A 21 -23.57 13.05 -0.01
C GLN A 21 -22.68 14.29 -0.10
N PHE A 22 -22.49 14.85 -1.31
CA PHE A 22 -21.59 15.96 -1.57
C PHE A 22 -22.28 17.01 -2.43
N GLN A 23 -21.98 18.28 -2.19
CA GLN A 23 -22.60 19.43 -2.87
C GLN A 23 -21.87 19.81 -4.14
N SER A 24 -20.57 19.48 -4.26
CA SER A 24 -19.78 19.76 -5.45
C SER A 24 -18.68 18.72 -5.70
N ALA A 25 -18.16 18.71 -6.92
CA ALA A 25 -17.06 17.81 -7.32
C ALA A 25 -15.79 18.07 -6.51
N GLU A 26 -15.54 19.34 -6.18
CA GLU A 26 -14.42 19.78 -5.37
C GLU A 26 -14.49 19.18 -3.97
N GLU A 27 -15.67 19.19 -3.34
CA GLU A 27 -15.88 18.62 -2.00
C GLU A 27 -15.58 17.11 -1.96
N VAL A 28 -15.99 16.37 -3.00
CA VAL A 28 -15.66 14.94 -3.14
C VAL A 28 -14.14 14.74 -3.19
N ILE A 29 -13.43 15.55 -3.98
CA ILE A 29 -11.98 15.46 -4.15
C ILE A 29 -11.27 15.84 -2.85
N GLU A 30 -11.69 16.91 -2.18
CA GLU A 30 -11.11 17.35 -0.91
C GLU A 30 -11.26 16.28 0.18
N ARG A 31 -12.45 15.67 0.34
CA ARG A 31 -12.62 14.58 1.29
C ARG A 31 -11.86 13.31 0.93
N ALA A 32 -11.74 12.99 -0.35
CA ALA A 32 -10.91 11.86 -0.78
C ALA A 32 -9.43 12.09 -0.45
N LEU A 33 -8.93 13.32 -0.65
CA LEU A 33 -7.54 13.68 -0.34
C LEU A 33 -7.26 13.72 1.16
N GLU A 34 -8.20 14.22 1.96
CA GLU A 34 -8.08 14.19 3.43
C GLU A 34 -8.11 12.75 3.96
N SER A 35 -9.03 11.91 3.48
CA SER A 35 -9.07 10.49 3.87
C SER A 35 -7.77 9.77 3.52
N LEU A 36 -7.17 10.11 2.37
CA LEU A 36 -5.86 9.58 1.97
C LEU A 36 -4.75 10.07 2.91
N SER A 37 -4.73 11.35 3.28
CA SER A 37 -3.71 11.92 4.16
C SER A 37 -3.78 11.31 5.57
N GLU A 38 -4.98 11.13 6.12
CA GLU A 38 -5.20 10.44 7.38
C GLU A 38 -4.75 8.98 7.35
N GLY A 39 -5.05 8.28 6.24
CA GLY A 39 -4.60 6.90 6.02
C GLY A 39 -3.07 6.77 5.93
N LEU A 40 -2.41 7.73 5.29
CA LEU A 40 -0.95 7.79 5.21
C LEU A 40 -0.31 8.08 6.57
N GLN A 41 -0.90 8.98 7.37
CA GLN A 41 -0.42 9.24 8.73
C GLN A 41 -0.54 8.00 9.63
N ARG A 42 -1.64 7.25 9.52
CA ARG A 42 -1.83 6.01 10.30
C ARG A 42 -0.87 4.89 9.86
N ARG A 43 -0.52 4.80 8.58
CA ARG A 43 0.44 3.80 8.06
C ARG A 43 1.88 4.09 8.46
N SER A 44 2.24 5.36 8.66
CA SER A 44 3.58 5.77 9.06
C SER A 44 3.78 5.85 10.57
N ALA A 45 2.76 5.51 11.37
CA ALA A 45 2.81 5.59 12.82
C ALA A 45 3.38 4.33 13.48
N MET A 46 4.26 3.58 12.81
CA MET A 46 5.07 2.59 13.50
C MET A 46 6.03 3.34 14.41
N GLY A 47 5.85 3.18 15.73
CA GLY A 47 6.72 3.81 16.70
C GLY A 47 8.15 3.29 16.58
N LEU A 48 9.15 4.10 16.91
CA LEU A 48 10.56 3.67 16.89
C LEU A 48 10.78 2.37 17.69
N ALA A 49 10.15 2.26 18.85
CA ALA A 49 10.21 1.05 19.69
C ALA A 49 9.56 -0.18 19.04
N GLU A 50 8.48 -0.01 18.28
CA GLU A 50 7.84 -1.11 17.53
C GLU A 50 8.73 -1.56 16.38
N PHE A 51 9.35 -0.61 15.67
CA PHE A 51 10.32 -0.90 14.62
C PHE A 51 11.56 -1.63 15.17
N GLU A 52 12.13 -1.19 16.29
CA GLU A 52 13.25 -1.86 16.95
C GLU A 52 12.90 -3.29 17.36
N ALA A 53 11.71 -3.51 17.96
CA ALA A 53 11.24 -4.85 18.31
C ALA A 53 11.09 -5.77 17.08
N ILE A 54 10.67 -5.23 15.93
CA ILE A 54 10.60 -5.97 14.67
C ILE A 54 12.00 -6.33 14.16
N LEU A 55 12.97 -5.42 14.27
CA LEU A 55 14.36 -5.70 13.87
C LEU A 55 15.00 -6.77 14.74
N ASP A 56 14.79 -6.72 16.06
CA ASP A 56 15.28 -7.76 16.98
C ASP A 56 14.67 -9.13 16.66
N ALA A 57 13.36 -9.19 16.42
CA ALA A 57 12.67 -10.42 16.02
C ALA A 57 13.17 -10.96 14.66
N LEU A 58 13.45 -10.08 13.70
CA LEU A 58 14.01 -10.46 12.41
C LEU A 58 15.45 -10.99 12.56
N SER A 59 16.25 -10.37 13.43
CA SER A 59 17.61 -10.80 13.72
C SER A 59 17.64 -12.19 14.37
N ASP A 60 16.78 -12.46 15.36
CA ASP A 60 16.63 -13.79 15.98
C ASP A 60 16.18 -14.85 14.97
N GLY A 61 15.27 -14.47 14.06
CA GLY A 61 14.83 -15.34 12.96
C GLY A 61 15.90 -15.60 11.90
N SER A 62 16.87 -14.68 11.73
CA SER A 62 17.91 -14.78 10.71
C SER A 62 18.86 -15.95 10.95
N ASP A 63 19.14 -16.27 12.21
CA ASP A 63 19.96 -17.43 12.59
C ASP A 63 19.32 -18.77 12.20
N ARG A 64 18.01 -18.78 11.93
CA ARG A 64 17.25 -19.95 11.52
C ARG A 64 17.08 -20.06 10.00
N LEU A 65 17.64 -19.13 9.22
CA LEU A 65 17.52 -19.18 7.78
C LEU A 65 18.33 -20.35 7.21
N PRO A 66 17.72 -21.20 6.38
CA PRO A 66 18.46 -22.28 5.74
C PRO A 66 19.49 -21.70 4.77
N ILE A 67 20.71 -22.25 4.80
CA ILE A 67 21.70 -21.95 3.77
C ILE A 67 21.20 -22.54 2.45
N LEU A 68 20.78 -21.67 1.54
CA LEU A 68 20.34 -22.08 0.23
C LEU A 68 21.55 -22.23 -0.71
N PRO A 69 21.56 -23.25 -1.59
CA PRO A 69 22.59 -23.35 -2.62
C PRO A 69 22.45 -22.19 -3.61
N ASN A 70 23.56 -21.77 -4.23
CA ASN A 70 23.59 -20.63 -5.18
C ASN A 70 22.56 -20.73 -6.31
N GLU A 71 22.16 -21.94 -6.68
CA GLU A 71 21.13 -22.16 -7.71
C GLU A 71 19.71 -21.79 -7.26
N ALA A 72 19.42 -21.76 -5.96
CA ALA A 72 18.08 -21.54 -5.42
C ALA A 72 17.54 -20.13 -5.67
N THR A 73 18.42 -19.14 -5.85
CA THR A 73 18.06 -17.75 -6.18
C THR A 73 18.09 -17.47 -7.68
N THR A 74 18.46 -18.47 -8.50
CA THR A 74 18.44 -18.33 -9.97
C THR A 74 17.02 -18.43 -10.49
N ARG A 75 16.74 -17.77 -11.63
CA ARG A 75 15.45 -17.88 -12.33
C ARG A 75 15.03 -19.33 -12.52
N THR A 76 15.95 -20.20 -12.94
CA THR A 76 15.68 -21.63 -13.13
C THR A 76 15.43 -22.38 -11.82
N GLY A 77 16.14 -22.03 -10.73
CA GLY A 77 15.94 -22.63 -9.40
C GLY A 77 14.58 -22.30 -8.79
N ILE A 78 14.08 -21.08 -8.99
CA ILE A 78 12.77 -20.63 -8.49
C ILE A 78 11.62 -21.38 -9.18
N TYR A 79 11.73 -21.67 -10.48
CA TYR A 79 10.68 -22.38 -11.25
C TYR A 79 10.85 -23.90 -11.29
N ARG A 80 11.84 -24.49 -10.59
CA ARG A 80 12.14 -25.93 -10.64
C ARG A 80 11.03 -26.82 -10.03
N LYS A 81 10.05 -26.26 -9.30
CA LYS A 81 8.93 -26.99 -8.66
C LYS A 81 7.60 -26.94 -9.44
N HIS A 82 7.63 -26.99 -10.77
CA HIS A 82 6.41 -27.08 -11.59
C HIS A 82 6.48 -28.17 -12.68
N ASN A 83 7.06 -29.33 -12.38
CA ASN A 83 6.85 -30.58 -13.12
C ASN A 83 6.80 -31.76 -12.15
#